data_AF-A0A1S3J0I7-F1
#
_entry.id   AF-A0A1S3J0I7-F1
#
_cell.length_a   1.000
_cell.length_b   1.000
_cell.length_c   1.000
_cell.angle_alpha   90.00
_cell.angle_beta   90.00
_cell.angle_gamma   90.00
#
_symmetry.space_group_name_H-M   'P 1'
#
loop_
_entity.id
_entity.type
_entity.pdbx_description
1 polymer ?
#
loop_
_entity_poly.entity_id
_entity_poly.type
_entity_poly.pdbx_seq_one_letter_code
_entity_poly.pdbx_strand_id
1 'polypeptide(L)'
;MSFDFTLPLCKDDLLNRTGASQYVVDEVYSIRQLPGKLQECRSAFRAKGPRAMLEAFDSLFSVLTHQHNIEFGLREETWELLLKVMTAHCSQLPSVLDGELDSTDRLDHLNILKMTTYLLCQFVESFEAEATKPSVNAATKGRGKAKKKEVLTGWDWEAEREKSVQTLLQVLQLNLNRLWDPPVAEEEFVNLVTCCCYKLLENPSVTKNRVTKDAIFHLLGTMVKKYNHGLGASLKIIQLLQHFEHLSSPLAQGLELFVTELGLKGVVGEIMRELGKMDPRDLARDNSGTRAYAAFMVELAERIPEVMLPNISVLIPLLDGESYSMRNGVLGVLGEILVKVLSKEDLDANLKNTRDQFLDKLEDHIHDVHAFVRSKVLQVWLTVVNEKALPLPRQHHLVDLVIGRLQDRSSQVRKYAVQLITALLRSNPFAAKVSILGVKPGP
;
A
#
# COMPACT_ATOMS: atom_id res chain seq x y z
N MET A 1 -10.03 27.34 29.06
CA MET A 1 -11.26 26.54 29.24
C MET A 1 -10.89 25.12 28.91
N SER A 2 -11.12 24.16 29.79
CA SER A 2 -10.82 22.75 29.49
C SER A 2 -11.97 22.17 28.69
N PHE A 3 -11.71 21.80 27.44
CA PHE A 3 -12.62 21.06 26.57
C PHE A 3 -11.88 19.85 25.99
N ASP A 4 -12.61 18.87 25.49
CA ASP A 4 -12.07 17.73 24.76
C ASP A 4 -12.49 17.82 23.29
N PHE A 5 -11.52 17.82 22.40
CA PHE A 5 -11.77 17.75 20.97
C PHE A 5 -11.94 16.29 20.54
N THR A 6 -13.19 15.87 20.43
CA THR A 6 -13.56 14.57 19.88
C THR A 6 -13.53 14.63 18.35
N LEU A 7 -12.78 13.73 17.73
CA LEU A 7 -12.71 13.65 16.27
C LEU A 7 -14.08 13.30 15.68
N PRO A 8 -14.59 14.09 14.71
CA PRO A 8 -15.92 13.86 14.16
C PRO A 8 -15.93 12.71 13.14
N LEU A 9 -17.05 11.99 13.04
CA LEU A 9 -17.28 11.01 11.97
C LEU A 9 -17.70 11.70 10.68
N CYS A 10 -18.58 12.70 10.80
CA CYS A 10 -18.92 13.61 9.74
C CYS A 10 -18.70 15.04 10.22
N LYS A 11 -18.33 15.93 9.30
CA LYS A 11 -17.95 17.30 9.63
C LYS A 11 -18.99 18.06 10.48
N ASP A 12 -20.26 17.81 10.24
CA ASP A 12 -21.36 18.48 10.95
C ASP A 12 -21.51 18.04 12.41
N ASP A 13 -20.84 16.97 12.83
CA ASP A 13 -20.79 16.53 14.23
C ASP A 13 -20.12 17.59 15.11
N LEU A 14 -19.19 18.40 14.56
CA LEU A 14 -18.56 19.50 15.28
C LEU A 14 -19.49 20.68 15.54
N LEU A 15 -20.66 20.73 14.89
CA LEU A 15 -21.68 21.78 15.11
C LEU A 15 -22.67 21.40 16.22
N ASN A 16 -22.65 20.15 16.67
CA ASN A 16 -23.64 19.59 17.58
C ASN A 16 -23.00 19.19 18.91
N ARG A 17 -23.51 19.73 20.02
CA ARG A 17 -23.02 19.37 21.36
C ARG A 17 -23.67 18.07 21.81
N THR A 18 -22.85 17.05 22.01
CA THR A 18 -23.26 15.72 22.52
C THR A 18 -22.75 15.46 23.95
N GLY A 19 -21.73 16.19 24.40
CA GLY A 19 -21.16 16.10 25.75
C GLY A 19 -20.96 17.46 26.42
N ALA A 20 -20.90 17.48 27.75
CA ALA A 20 -20.75 18.71 28.54
C ALA A 20 -19.39 19.39 28.30
N SER A 21 -18.31 18.62 28.19
CA SER A 21 -16.93 19.08 27.98
C SER A 21 -16.46 18.98 26.52
N GLN A 22 -17.33 18.58 25.60
CA GLN A 22 -16.98 18.42 24.18
C GLN A 22 -16.75 19.80 23.55
N TYR A 23 -15.67 19.93 22.78
CA TYR A 23 -15.51 21.05 21.85
C TYR A 23 -16.61 21.03 20.79
N VAL A 24 -17.22 22.17 20.55
CA VAL A 24 -18.10 22.40 19.40
C VAL A 24 -17.66 23.71 18.75
N VAL A 25 -17.86 23.79 17.44
CA VAL A 25 -17.66 25.02 16.69
C VAL A 25 -18.76 26.00 17.11
N ASP A 26 -18.36 27.08 17.76
CA ASP A 26 -19.28 28.08 18.30
C ASP A 26 -19.80 28.99 17.18
N GLU A 27 -18.95 29.36 16.21
CA GLU A 27 -19.32 30.21 15.08
C GLU A 27 -18.74 29.71 13.75
N VAL A 28 -19.61 29.55 12.74
CA VAL A 28 -19.20 29.41 11.34
C VAL A 28 -19.21 30.79 10.68
N TYR A 29 -18.04 31.39 10.54
CA TYR A 29 -17.89 32.75 10.00
C TYR A 29 -18.24 32.84 8.52
N SER A 30 -18.91 33.92 8.14
CA SER A 30 -19.26 34.17 6.74
C SER A 30 -18.03 34.39 5.86
N ILE A 31 -18.16 34.10 4.55
CA ILE A 31 -17.09 34.28 3.55
C ILE A 31 -16.43 35.68 3.63
N ARG A 32 -17.21 36.73 3.94
CA ARG A 32 -16.72 38.11 4.05
C ARG A 32 -15.82 38.35 5.28
N GLN A 33 -16.03 37.59 6.35
CA GLN A 33 -15.25 37.70 7.59
C GLN A 33 -13.96 36.88 7.55
N LEU A 34 -13.89 35.84 6.71
CA LEU A 34 -12.76 34.90 6.66
C LEU A 34 -11.38 35.54 6.47
N PRO A 35 -11.18 36.54 5.58
CA PRO A 35 -9.86 37.15 5.43
C PRO A 35 -9.36 37.82 6.72
N GLY A 36 -10.25 38.55 7.42
CA GLY A 36 -9.93 39.17 8.70
C GLY A 36 -9.65 38.13 9.79
N LYS A 37 -10.47 37.08 9.85
CA LYS A 37 -10.31 35.98 10.81
C LYS A 37 -9.03 35.18 10.60
N LEU A 38 -8.63 34.92 9.36
CA LEU A 38 -7.34 34.29 9.07
C LEU A 38 -6.16 35.17 9.49
N GLN A 39 -6.25 36.49 9.31
CA GLN A 39 -5.22 37.41 9.78
C GLN A 39 -5.12 37.45 11.33
N GLU A 40 -6.26 37.38 12.02
CA GLU A 40 -6.31 37.19 13.48
C GLU A 40 -5.63 35.87 13.88
N CYS A 41 -5.93 34.76 13.20
CA CYS A 41 -5.32 33.45 13.45
C CYS A 41 -3.80 33.47 13.27
N ARG A 42 -3.29 34.11 12.20
CA ARG A 42 -1.84 34.27 11.97
C ARG A 42 -1.19 35.09 13.08
N SER A 43 -1.84 36.16 13.52
CA SER A 43 -1.32 37.02 14.59
C SER A 43 -1.29 36.27 15.93
N ALA A 44 -2.36 35.53 16.23
CA ALA A 44 -2.44 34.68 17.42
C ALA A 44 -1.35 33.59 17.40
N PHE A 45 -1.14 32.94 16.26
CA PHE A 45 -0.08 31.93 16.11
C PHE A 45 1.32 32.53 16.33
N ARG A 46 1.61 33.72 15.80
CA ARG A 46 2.88 34.42 16.06
C ARG A 46 3.10 34.72 17.54
N ALA A 47 2.03 35.03 18.28
CA ALA A 47 2.10 35.41 19.68
C ALA A 47 2.14 34.21 20.64
N LYS A 48 1.32 33.18 20.39
CA LYS A 48 1.08 32.05 21.30
C LYS A 48 1.66 30.71 20.80
N GLY A 49 2.22 30.68 19.59
CA GLY A 49 2.65 29.44 18.94
C GLY A 49 1.48 28.48 18.68
N PRO A 50 1.72 27.16 18.68
CA PRO A 50 0.69 26.14 18.40
C PRO A 50 -0.56 26.21 19.29
N ARG A 51 -0.43 26.71 20.52
CA ARG A 51 -1.57 26.89 21.44
C ARG A 51 -2.66 27.81 20.90
N ALA A 52 -2.33 28.69 19.94
CA ALA A 52 -3.33 29.50 19.24
C ALA A 52 -4.41 28.66 18.53
N MET A 53 -4.13 27.40 18.18
CA MET A 53 -5.10 26.50 17.54
C MET A 53 -6.37 26.33 18.39
N LEU A 54 -6.26 26.32 19.72
CA LEU A 54 -7.39 26.14 20.63
C LEU A 54 -8.44 27.26 20.53
N GLU A 55 -8.04 28.45 20.07
CA GLU A 55 -8.92 29.61 19.86
C GLU A 55 -9.21 29.86 18.37
N ALA A 56 -8.32 29.39 17.48
CA ALA A 56 -8.38 29.66 16.04
C ALA A 56 -9.22 28.64 15.26
N PHE A 57 -9.55 27.49 15.86
CA PHE A 57 -10.15 26.36 15.15
C PHE A 57 -11.41 26.73 14.37
N ASP A 58 -12.37 27.46 14.97
CA ASP A 58 -13.61 27.89 14.31
C ASP A 58 -13.37 28.67 13.02
N SER A 59 -12.36 29.55 13.02
CA SER A 59 -11.99 30.33 11.83
C SER A 59 -11.47 29.44 10.71
N LEU A 60 -10.60 28.49 11.03
CA LEU A 60 -10.02 27.56 10.05
C LEU A 60 -11.05 26.53 9.57
N PHE A 61 -11.92 26.07 10.46
CA PHE A 61 -13.05 25.21 10.13
C PHE A 61 -14.06 25.90 9.22
N SER A 62 -14.31 27.20 9.43
CA SER A 62 -15.20 27.99 8.55
C SER A 62 -14.68 28.05 7.11
N VAL A 63 -13.35 28.14 6.92
CA VAL A 63 -12.74 28.02 5.58
C VAL A 63 -13.02 26.66 4.97
N LEU A 64 -12.86 25.58 5.74
CA LEU A 64 -13.21 24.23 5.30
C LEU A 64 -14.71 24.12 4.94
N THR A 65 -15.61 24.85 5.60
CA THR A 65 -17.07 24.85 5.32
C THR A 65 -17.43 25.54 4.03
N HIS A 66 -16.72 26.61 3.73
CA HIS A 66 -16.94 27.37 2.52
C HIS A 66 -15.99 27.00 1.39
N GLN A 67 -15.21 25.91 1.50
CA GLN A 67 -14.09 25.59 0.61
C GLN A 67 -14.41 25.60 -0.90
N HIS A 68 -15.63 25.25 -1.30
CA HIS A 68 -16.04 25.27 -2.71
C HIS A 68 -16.51 26.65 -3.22
N ASN A 69 -16.75 27.59 -2.30
CA ASN A 69 -17.36 28.90 -2.54
C ASN A 69 -16.41 30.07 -2.23
N ILE A 70 -15.15 29.79 -1.88
CA ILE A 70 -14.13 30.79 -1.57
C ILE A 70 -12.99 30.76 -2.57
N GLU A 71 -12.27 31.88 -2.65
CA GLU A 71 -11.09 31.99 -3.50
C GLU A 71 -9.99 30.99 -3.09
N PHE A 72 -9.25 30.51 -4.08
CA PHE A 72 -8.14 29.57 -3.86
C PHE A 72 -7.10 30.12 -2.87
N GLY A 73 -6.81 31.43 -2.95
CA GLY A 73 -5.84 32.08 -2.05
C GLY A 73 -6.17 31.87 -0.57
N LEU A 74 -7.44 31.98 -0.15
CA LEU A 74 -7.81 31.76 1.25
C LEU A 74 -7.57 30.31 1.71
N ARG A 75 -7.74 29.34 0.80
CA ARG A 75 -7.49 27.92 1.08
C ARG A 75 -5.99 27.64 1.19
N GLU A 76 -5.22 28.17 0.24
CA GLU A 76 -3.76 28.12 0.23
C GLU A 76 -3.17 28.75 1.51
N GLU A 77 -3.64 29.94 1.87
CA GLU A 77 -3.25 30.64 3.09
C GLU A 77 -3.54 29.85 4.37
N THR A 78 -4.71 29.21 4.43
CA THR A 78 -5.13 28.36 5.56
C THR A 78 -4.25 27.13 5.65
N TRP A 79 -4.00 26.47 4.52
CA TRP A 79 -3.13 25.31 4.43
C TRP A 79 -1.70 25.62 4.90
N GLU A 80 -1.11 26.72 4.44
CA GLU A 80 0.22 27.12 4.88
C GLU A 80 0.28 27.35 6.39
N LEU A 81 -0.76 27.97 6.95
CA LEU A 81 -0.85 28.21 8.38
C LEU A 81 -0.93 26.88 9.15
N LEU A 82 -1.75 25.94 8.69
CA LEU A 82 -1.88 24.61 9.30
C LEU A 82 -0.55 23.83 9.29
N LEU A 83 0.18 23.84 8.17
CA LEU A 83 1.50 23.21 8.09
C LEU A 83 2.50 23.89 9.04
N LYS A 84 2.47 25.23 9.15
CA LYS A 84 3.32 25.98 10.09
C LYS A 84 2.99 25.64 11.54
N VAL A 85 1.70 25.52 11.88
CA VAL A 85 1.24 25.11 13.22
C VAL A 85 1.74 23.70 13.54
N MET A 86 1.50 22.73 12.65
CA MET A 86 1.92 21.35 12.87
C MET A 86 3.44 21.22 12.99
N THR A 87 4.20 21.91 12.14
CA THR A 87 5.67 21.91 12.19
C THR A 87 6.20 22.49 13.49
N ALA A 88 5.63 23.62 13.94
CA ALA A 88 5.99 24.23 15.21
C ALA A 88 5.61 23.34 16.40
N HIS A 89 4.44 22.69 16.36
CA HIS A 89 4.00 21.76 17.40
C HIS A 89 4.91 20.52 17.45
N CYS A 90 5.25 19.95 16.28
CA CYS A 90 6.22 18.86 16.15
C CYS A 90 7.56 19.20 16.81
N SER A 91 8.02 20.45 16.67
CA SER A 91 9.29 20.91 17.24
C SER A 91 9.23 21.10 18.76
N GLN A 92 8.05 21.43 19.30
CA GLN A 92 7.83 21.64 20.73
C GLN A 92 7.49 20.34 21.48
N LEU A 93 6.82 19.39 20.83
CA LEU A 93 6.34 18.17 21.46
C LEU A 93 7.43 17.34 22.15
N PRO A 94 8.67 17.17 21.65
CA PRO A 94 9.67 16.39 22.34
C PRO A 94 9.92 16.85 23.79
N SER A 95 10.11 18.15 24.03
CA SER A 95 10.35 18.67 25.38
C SER A 95 9.13 18.55 26.29
N VAL A 96 7.94 18.74 25.73
CA VAL A 96 6.65 18.55 26.41
C VAL A 96 6.49 17.08 26.81
N LEU A 97 6.77 16.16 25.89
CA LEU A 97 6.62 14.73 26.07
C LEU A 97 7.70 14.13 26.96
N ASP A 98 8.83 14.79 27.23
CA ASP A 98 9.85 14.30 28.15
C ASP A 98 9.59 14.71 29.60
N GLY A 99 8.87 15.82 29.82
CA GLY A 99 8.53 16.35 31.15
C GLY A 99 7.38 15.64 31.86
N GLU A 100 7.10 16.07 33.11
CA GLU A 100 5.84 15.79 33.78
C GLU A 100 4.77 16.74 33.23
N LEU A 101 3.69 16.19 32.69
CA LEU A 101 2.58 16.95 32.15
C LEU A 101 1.44 16.96 33.15
N ASP A 102 1.01 18.15 33.55
CA ASP A 102 -0.26 18.26 34.25
C ASP A 102 -1.43 17.89 33.31
N SER A 103 -2.57 17.54 33.91
CA SER A 103 -3.75 17.08 33.16
C SER A 103 -4.27 18.10 32.14
N THR A 104 -4.09 19.40 32.39
CA THR A 104 -4.63 20.47 31.53
C THR A 104 -3.70 20.71 30.34
N ASP A 105 -2.39 20.85 30.59
CA ASP A 105 -1.39 21.00 29.53
C ASP A 105 -1.37 19.79 28.60
N ARG A 106 -1.51 18.57 29.16
CA ARG A 106 -1.62 17.34 28.37
C ARG A 106 -2.82 17.38 27.43
N LEU A 107 -3.99 17.77 27.93
CA LEU A 107 -5.23 17.87 27.16
C LEU A 107 -5.14 18.96 26.08
N ASP A 108 -4.55 20.12 26.39
CA ASP A 108 -4.34 21.19 25.42
C ASP A 108 -3.46 20.71 24.25
N HIS A 109 -2.35 20.03 24.54
CA HIS A 109 -1.49 19.46 23.49
C HIS A 109 -2.18 18.36 22.68
N LEU A 110 -3.02 17.54 23.32
CA LEU A 110 -3.82 16.54 22.61
C LEU A 110 -4.85 17.19 21.68
N ASN A 111 -5.56 18.22 22.14
CA ASN A 111 -6.53 18.97 21.34
C ASN A 111 -5.85 19.64 20.15
N ILE A 112 -4.72 20.32 20.34
CA ILE A 112 -3.96 20.95 19.25
C ILE A 112 -3.57 19.91 18.20
N LEU A 113 -3.08 18.74 18.63
CA LEU A 113 -2.70 17.65 17.74
C LEU A 113 -3.91 17.17 16.92
N LYS A 114 -5.03 16.82 17.58
CA LYS A 114 -6.23 16.31 16.92
C LYS A 114 -6.84 17.35 15.96
N MET A 115 -7.02 18.58 16.43
CA MET A 115 -7.56 19.70 15.64
C MET A 115 -6.73 19.97 14.38
N THR A 116 -5.40 20.07 14.52
CA THR A 116 -4.51 20.37 13.40
C THR A 116 -4.45 19.19 12.42
N THR A 117 -4.38 17.95 12.93
CA THR A 117 -4.37 16.74 12.08
C THR A 117 -5.67 16.61 11.30
N TYR A 118 -6.82 16.84 11.96
CA TYR A 118 -8.13 16.81 11.32
C TYR A 118 -8.18 17.79 10.15
N LEU A 119 -7.88 19.07 10.39
CA LEU A 119 -7.92 20.08 9.34
C LEU A 119 -6.93 19.77 8.21
N LEU A 120 -5.69 19.35 8.52
CA LEU A 120 -4.71 18.96 7.49
C LEU A 120 -5.22 17.83 6.61
N CYS A 121 -5.73 16.74 7.19
CA CYS A 121 -6.27 15.61 6.41
C CYS A 121 -7.46 16.03 5.54
N GLN A 122 -8.36 16.86 6.07
CA GLN A 122 -9.51 17.38 5.30
C GLN A 122 -9.08 18.26 4.12
N PHE A 123 -8.08 19.12 4.30
CA PHE A 123 -7.53 19.92 3.21
C PHE A 123 -6.75 19.06 2.19
N VAL A 124 -6.00 18.04 2.63
CA VAL A 124 -5.35 17.08 1.72
C VAL A 124 -6.38 16.42 0.82
N GLU A 125 -7.45 15.88 1.39
CA GLU A 125 -8.52 15.23 0.63
C GLU A 125 -9.17 16.20 -0.37
N SER A 126 -9.42 17.44 0.05
CA SER A 126 -9.99 18.48 -0.80
C SER A 126 -9.10 18.83 -2.00
N PHE A 127 -7.83 19.14 -1.74
CA PHE A 127 -6.88 19.49 -2.81
C PHE A 127 -6.57 18.31 -3.72
N GLU A 128 -6.47 17.10 -3.19
CA GLU A 128 -6.28 15.89 -3.98
C GLU A 128 -7.50 15.61 -4.88
N ALA A 129 -8.72 15.77 -4.35
CA ALA A 129 -9.94 15.63 -5.14
C ALA A 129 -10.01 16.68 -6.27
N GLU A 130 -9.49 17.90 -6.07
CA GLU A 130 -9.38 18.89 -7.14
C GLU A 130 -8.30 18.56 -8.17
N ALA A 131 -7.14 18.07 -7.73
CA ALA A 131 -6.02 17.69 -8.60
C ALA A 131 -6.34 16.48 -9.50
N THR A 132 -7.24 15.60 -9.05
CA THR A 132 -7.64 14.37 -9.76
C THR A 132 -8.87 14.54 -10.66
N LYS A 133 -9.56 15.69 -10.62
CA LYS A 133 -10.70 15.96 -11.51
C LYS A 133 -10.28 15.85 -12.98
N PRO A 134 -11.02 15.09 -13.82
CA PRO A 134 -10.75 15.03 -15.24
C PRO A 134 -10.85 16.44 -15.84
N SER A 135 -9.73 16.95 -16.36
CA SER A 135 -9.73 18.23 -17.08
C SER A 135 -10.64 18.10 -18.31
N VAL A 136 -11.73 18.87 -18.34
CA VAL A 136 -12.71 18.93 -19.45
C VAL A 136 -12.04 19.28 -20.79
N ASN A 137 -10.80 19.75 -20.78
CA ASN A 137 -10.03 20.13 -21.97
C ASN A 137 -9.11 19.01 -22.51
N ALA A 138 -9.08 17.82 -21.90
CA ALA A 138 -8.23 16.71 -22.35
C ALA A 138 -8.83 15.89 -23.51
N ALA A 139 -10.12 16.07 -23.83
CA ALA A 139 -10.82 15.28 -24.86
C ALA A 139 -10.69 15.82 -26.29
N THR A 140 -10.01 16.96 -26.53
CA THR A 140 -10.02 17.63 -27.86
C THR A 140 -8.66 17.90 -28.50
N LYS A 141 -7.54 17.34 -28.04
CA LYS A 141 -6.26 17.53 -28.78
C LYS A 141 -5.46 16.24 -28.97
N GLY A 142 -5.49 15.77 -30.22
CA GLY A 142 -4.53 14.83 -30.77
C GLY A 142 -3.10 15.36 -30.75
N ARG A 143 -2.17 14.41 -30.80
CA ARG A 143 -0.72 14.51 -31.09
C ARG A 143 -0.19 15.95 -31.34
N GLY A 144 0.17 16.60 -30.25
CA GLY A 144 0.96 17.83 -30.24
C GLY A 144 1.47 18.07 -28.83
N LYS A 145 2.78 18.35 -28.68
CA LYS A 145 3.45 18.64 -27.40
C LYS A 145 2.55 19.45 -26.48
N ALA A 146 2.16 18.87 -25.34
CA ALA A 146 1.38 19.54 -24.32
C ALA A 146 2.13 20.79 -23.88
N LYS A 147 1.63 21.97 -24.25
CA LYS A 147 2.02 23.22 -23.59
C LYS A 147 1.62 23.06 -22.12
N LYS A 148 2.61 23.03 -21.23
CA LYS A 148 2.41 23.18 -19.77
C LYS A 148 1.46 24.34 -19.58
N LYS A 149 0.29 24.08 -18.98
CA LYS A 149 -0.61 25.12 -18.52
C LYS A 149 0.19 25.92 -17.49
N GLU A 150 0.43 27.21 -17.73
CA GLU A 150 1.01 28.09 -16.72
C GLU A 150 0.12 28.02 -15.48
N VAL A 151 0.71 27.59 -14.36
CA VAL A 151 0.08 27.63 -13.05
C VAL A 151 0.02 29.10 -12.67
N LEU A 152 -1.15 29.71 -12.83
CA LEU A 152 -1.41 31.13 -12.57
C LEU A 152 -1.10 31.58 -11.12
N THR A 153 -0.85 30.64 -10.19
CA THR A 153 -0.60 30.92 -8.76
C THR A 153 0.75 30.46 -8.25
N GLY A 154 1.61 29.82 -9.05
CA GLY A 154 2.87 29.23 -8.54
C GLY A 154 2.70 28.11 -7.49
N TRP A 155 1.46 27.74 -7.14
CA TRP A 155 1.14 26.69 -6.18
C TRP A 155 1.43 25.30 -6.74
N ASP A 156 2.38 24.59 -6.12
CA ASP A 156 2.73 23.22 -6.48
C ASP A 156 2.14 22.24 -5.47
N TRP A 157 0.94 21.71 -5.78
CA TRP A 157 0.28 20.73 -4.93
C TRP A 157 1.11 19.45 -4.75
N GLU A 158 1.93 19.06 -5.73
CA GLU A 158 2.74 17.84 -5.58
C GLU A 158 3.80 18.03 -4.49
N ALA A 159 4.49 19.18 -4.49
CA ALA A 159 5.46 19.53 -3.45
C ALA A 159 4.80 19.73 -2.07
N GLU A 160 3.64 20.39 -2.02
CA GLU A 160 2.95 20.66 -0.76
C GLU A 160 2.33 19.40 -0.14
N ARG A 161 1.83 18.48 -0.97
CA ARG A 161 1.42 17.14 -0.55
C ARG A 161 2.59 16.37 0.05
N GLU A 162 3.74 16.31 -0.63
CA GLU A 162 4.93 15.63 -0.11
C GLU A 162 5.31 16.18 1.27
N LYS A 163 5.41 17.50 1.38
CA LYS A 163 5.72 18.21 2.62
C LYS A 163 4.73 17.88 3.73
N SER A 164 3.44 17.84 3.44
CA SER A 164 2.41 17.49 4.44
C SER A 164 2.55 16.07 4.97
N VAL A 165 2.81 15.09 4.09
CA VAL A 165 3.02 13.69 4.48
C VAL A 165 4.28 13.57 5.33
N GLN A 166 5.36 14.27 4.96
CA GLN A 166 6.61 14.30 5.74
C GLN A 166 6.40 14.93 7.13
N THR A 167 5.68 16.05 7.23
CA THR A 167 5.37 16.69 8.50
C THR A 167 4.54 15.76 9.41
N LEU A 168 3.50 15.12 8.86
CA LEU A 168 2.70 14.14 9.61
C LEU A 168 3.54 12.95 10.08
N LEU A 169 4.42 12.42 9.21
CA LEU A 169 5.33 11.34 9.56
C LEU A 169 6.24 11.73 10.75
N GLN A 170 6.86 12.92 10.71
CA GLN A 170 7.73 13.40 11.78
C GLN A 170 7.00 13.50 13.12
N VAL A 171 5.77 14.04 13.11
CA VAL A 171 4.95 14.15 14.33
C VAL A 171 4.58 12.77 14.88
N LEU A 172 4.11 11.87 14.03
CA LEU A 172 3.63 10.54 14.44
C LEU A 172 4.74 9.62 14.96
N GLN A 173 6.00 9.89 14.59
CA GLN A 173 7.17 9.21 15.13
C GLN A 173 7.46 9.56 16.60
N LEU A 174 6.97 10.69 17.10
CA LEU A 174 7.08 11.08 18.51
C LEU A 174 6.26 10.17 19.43
N ASN A 175 6.53 10.20 20.73
CA ASN A 175 5.82 9.38 21.73
C ASN A 175 4.45 9.98 22.12
N LEU A 176 3.61 10.24 21.11
CA LEU A 176 2.34 10.94 21.26
C LEU A 176 1.36 10.22 22.20
N ASN A 177 1.47 8.90 22.36
CA ASN A 177 0.64 8.12 23.29
C ASN A 177 0.63 8.69 24.72
N ARG A 178 1.67 9.41 25.15
CA ARG A 178 1.70 10.10 26.46
C ARG A 178 0.67 11.24 26.59
N LEU A 179 0.11 11.72 25.49
CA LEU A 179 -0.94 12.73 25.48
C LEU A 179 -2.33 12.14 25.81
N TRP A 180 -2.53 10.84 25.58
CA TRP A 180 -3.77 10.15 25.92
C TRP A 180 -3.72 9.59 27.35
N ASP A 181 -4.90 9.44 27.95
CA ASP A 181 -5.09 8.80 29.26
C ASP A 181 -6.33 7.90 29.23
N PRO A 182 -6.18 6.56 29.17
CA PRO A 182 -4.93 5.79 29.15
C PRO A 182 -4.06 6.09 27.91
N PRO A 183 -2.74 5.77 27.91
CA PRO A 183 -1.80 6.16 26.86
C PRO A 183 -1.95 5.33 25.57
N VAL A 184 -3.13 5.39 24.98
CA VAL A 184 -3.56 4.69 23.78
C VAL A 184 -4.35 5.70 22.94
N ALA A 185 -3.89 5.95 21.72
CA ALA A 185 -4.65 6.78 20.79
C ALA A 185 -5.98 6.13 20.43
N GLU A 186 -7.04 6.94 20.39
CA GLU A 186 -8.37 6.52 19.92
C GLU A 186 -8.37 6.12 18.44
N GLU A 187 -9.30 5.23 18.08
CA GLU A 187 -9.36 4.63 16.75
C GLU A 187 -9.64 5.69 15.68
N GLU A 188 -10.44 6.71 16.00
CA GLU A 188 -10.78 7.82 15.11
C GLU A 188 -9.54 8.60 14.67
N PHE A 189 -8.54 8.77 15.55
CA PHE A 189 -7.28 9.42 15.18
C PHE A 189 -6.46 8.55 14.23
N VAL A 190 -6.40 7.25 14.49
CA VAL A 190 -5.71 6.28 13.62
C VAL A 190 -6.38 6.23 12.25
N ASN A 191 -7.71 6.18 12.22
CA ASN A 191 -8.51 6.13 11.00
C ASN A 191 -8.39 7.42 10.18
N LEU A 192 -8.43 8.59 10.81
CA LEU A 192 -8.25 9.88 10.13
C LEU A 192 -6.94 9.91 9.32
N VAL A 193 -5.83 9.58 9.96
CA VAL A 193 -4.50 9.62 9.35
C VAL A 193 -4.36 8.55 8.27
N THR A 194 -4.75 7.31 8.58
CA THR A 194 -4.55 6.18 7.66
C THR A 194 -5.46 6.26 6.44
N CYS A 195 -6.73 6.67 6.60
CA CYS A 195 -7.65 6.91 5.49
C CYS A 195 -7.12 8.00 4.55
N CYS A 196 -6.59 9.10 5.08
CA CYS A 196 -5.94 10.14 4.28
C CYS A 196 -4.80 9.55 3.42
N CYS A 197 -3.94 8.71 4.01
CA CYS A 197 -2.86 8.04 3.28
C CYS A 197 -3.35 7.07 2.20
N TYR A 198 -4.34 6.23 2.51
CA TYR A 198 -4.91 5.31 1.52
C TYR A 198 -5.56 6.06 0.37
N LYS A 199 -6.24 7.17 0.66
CA LYS A 199 -6.87 8.01 -0.36
C LYS A 199 -5.86 8.60 -1.34
N LEU A 200 -4.70 9.05 -0.83
CA LEU A 200 -3.59 9.52 -1.68
C LEU A 200 -3.05 8.41 -2.59
N LEU A 201 -2.96 7.17 -2.10
CA LEU A 201 -2.49 6.03 -2.91
C LEU A 201 -3.44 5.68 -4.05
N GLU A 202 -4.73 6.01 -3.98
CA GLU A 202 -5.67 5.79 -5.09
C GLU A 202 -5.28 6.56 -6.36
N ASN A 203 -4.44 7.61 -6.25
CA ASN A 203 -3.93 8.36 -7.39
C ASN A 203 -2.64 7.75 -7.97
N PRO A 204 -2.65 7.29 -9.24
CA PRO A 204 -1.45 6.74 -9.87
C PRO A 204 -0.27 7.70 -9.99
N SER A 205 -0.48 9.03 -9.95
CA SER A 205 0.63 9.99 -9.96
C SER A 205 1.40 10.00 -8.64
N VAL A 206 0.68 9.87 -7.52
CA VAL A 206 1.27 9.73 -6.18
C VAL A 206 2.14 8.49 -6.11
N THR A 207 1.64 7.35 -6.60
CA THR A 207 2.38 6.08 -6.53
C THR A 207 3.59 6.03 -7.47
N LYS A 208 3.66 6.93 -8.47
CA LYS A 208 4.82 7.09 -9.36
C LYS A 208 5.88 8.02 -8.78
N ASN A 209 5.50 8.98 -7.94
CA ASN A 209 6.45 9.79 -7.21
C ASN A 209 7.03 8.97 -6.05
N ARG A 210 8.28 8.50 -6.21
CA ARG A 210 8.94 7.65 -5.22
C ARG A 210 9.02 8.31 -3.85
N VAL A 211 9.36 9.60 -3.76
CA VAL A 211 9.57 10.29 -2.48
C VAL A 211 8.27 10.36 -1.70
N THR A 212 7.19 10.80 -2.35
CA THR A 212 5.86 10.87 -1.72
C THR A 212 5.35 9.47 -1.34
N LYS A 213 5.45 8.50 -2.26
CA LYS A 213 5.00 7.12 -2.03
C LYS A 213 5.76 6.46 -0.87
N ASP A 214 7.08 6.58 -0.84
CA ASP A 214 7.91 6.00 0.24
C ASP A 214 7.57 6.70 1.58
N ALA A 215 7.33 8.01 1.60
CA ALA A 215 6.88 8.73 2.81
C ALA A 215 5.51 8.26 3.31
N ILE A 216 4.54 8.03 2.41
CA ILE A 216 3.22 7.47 2.77
C ILE A 216 3.38 6.09 3.41
N PHE A 217 4.21 5.22 2.83
CA PHE A 217 4.43 3.89 3.41
C PHE A 217 5.17 3.94 4.76
N HIS A 218 6.16 4.81 4.94
CA HIS A 218 6.76 5.02 6.26
C HIS A 218 5.74 5.47 7.31
N LEU A 219 4.81 6.34 6.92
CA LEU A 219 3.74 6.82 7.79
C LEU A 219 2.78 5.68 8.14
N LEU A 220 2.27 4.93 7.17
CA LEU A 220 1.42 3.76 7.41
C LEU A 220 2.12 2.70 8.26
N GLY A 221 3.41 2.45 8.03
CA GLY A 221 4.21 1.54 8.85
C GLY A 221 4.37 2.04 10.30
N THR A 222 4.48 3.35 10.50
CA THR A 222 4.44 3.97 11.84
C THR A 222 3.09 3.74 12.52
N MET A 223 1.98 3.85 11.78
CA MET A 223 0.63 3.55 12.30
C MET A 223 0.49 2.09 12.72
N VAL A 224 1.03 1.15 11.94
CA VAL A 224 1.06 -0.27 12.31
C VAL A 224 1.91 -0.49 13.56
N LYS A 225 3.10 0.10 13.62
CA LYS A 225 4.09 -0.14 14.67
C LYS A 225 3.72 0.47 16.03
N LYS A 226 3.16 1.69 16.04
CA LYS A 226 2.94 2.47 17.26
C LYS A 226 1.46 2.62 17.66
N TYR A 227 0.54 2.45 16.70
CA TYR A 227 -0.87 2.77 16.86
C TYR A 227 -1.80 1.59 16.51
N ASN A 228 -1.28 0.35 16.59
CA ASN A 228 -2.05 -0.90 16.44
C ASN A 228 -2.85 -1.05 15.12
N HIS A 229 -2.39 -0.41 14.04
CA HIS A 229 -3.08 -0.45 12.74
C HIS A 229 -2.81 -1.72 11.89
N GLY A 230 -2.25 -2.78 12.48
CA GLY A 230 -1.82 -3.97 11.71
C GLY A 230 -2.96 -4.70 10.97
N LEU A 231 -4.08 -4.93 11.66
CA LEU A 231 -5.27 -5.56 11.06
C LEU A 231 -5.92 -4.62 10.04
N GLY A 232 -6.12 -3.35 10.41
CA GLY A 232 -6.69 -2.34 9.52
C GLY A 232 -5.89 -2.16 8.23
N ALA A 233 -4.56 -2.15 8.32
CA ALA A 233 -3.67 -2.10 7.16
C ALA A 233 -3.82 -3.32 6.25
N SER A 234 -3.89 -4.52 6.83
CA SER A 234 -4.06 -5.76 6.07
C SER A 234 -5.37 -5.74 5.28
N LEU A 235 -6.48 -5.37 5.94
CA LEU A 235 -7.79 -5.28 5.30
C LEU A 235 -7.85 -4.18 4.21
N LYS A 236 -7.24 -3.01 4.46
CA LYS A 236 -7.21 -1.94 3.45
C LYS A 236 -6.34 -2.28 2.25
N ILE A 237 -5.22 -2.97 2.43
CA ILE A 237 -4.40 -3.43 1.30
C ILE A 237 -5.21 -4.36 0.38
N ILE A 238 -5.95 -5.31 0.95
CA ILE A 238 -6.85 -6.18 0.18
C ILE A 238 -7.91 -5.38 -0.56
N GLN A 239 -8.60 -4.46 0.14
CA GLN A 239 -9.63 -3.63 -0.48
C GLN A 239 -9.08 -2.77 -1.62
N LEU A 240 -7.89 -2.18 -1.45
CA LEU A 240 -7.25 -1.35 -2.46
C LEU A 240 -6.89 -2.17 -3.72
N LEU A 241 -6.34 -3.38 -3.55
CA LEU A 241 -6.05 -4.28 -4.67
C LEU A 241 -7.32 -4.66 -5.45
N GLN A 242 -8.46 -4.80 -4.76
CA GLN A 242 -9.73 -5.10 -5.40
C GLN A 242 -10.18 -4.00 -6.36
N HIS A 243 -9.98 -2.74 -5.98
CA HIS A 243 -10.52 -1.59 -6.71
C HIS A 243 -9.52 -0.91 -7.66
N PHE A 244 -8.22 -1.11 -7.44
CA PHE A 244 -7.17 -0.36 -8.13
C PHE A 244 -6.03 -1.27 -8.63
N GLU A 245 -6.13 -1.75 -9.87
CA GLU A 245 -5.14 -2.67 -10.46
C GLU A 245 -3.68 -2.12 -10.41
N HIS A 246 -3.53 -0.78 -10.53
CA HIS A 246 -2.23 -0.10 -10.51
C HIS A 246 -1.50 -0.18 -9.15
N LEU A 247 -2.20 -0.57 -8.08
CA LEU A 247 -1.63 -0.65 -6.73
C LEU A 247 -0.89 -1.95 -6.43
N SER A 248 -0.96 -2.95 -7.32
CA SER A 248 -0.26 -4.23 -7.14
C SER A 248 1.24 -4.05 -6.83
N SER A 249 1.94 -3.27 -7.66
CA SER A 249 3.38 -3.02 -7.46
C SER A 249 3.69 -2.04 -6.32
N PRO A 250 3.03 -0.87 -6.21
CA PRO A 250 3.23 0.04 -5.09
C PRO A 250 3.02 -0.61 -3.72
N LEU A 251 1.98 -1.44 -3.55
CA LEU A 251 1.70 -2.11 -2.28
C LEU A 251 2.74 -3.20 -1.96
N ALA A 252 3.23 -3.92 -2.96
CA ALA A 252 4.33 -4.88 -2.77
C ALA A 252 5.62 -4.17 -2.31
N GLN A 253 5.95 -3.02 -2.90
CA GLN A 253 7.07 -2.16 -2.48
C GLN A 253 6.88 -1.61 -1.06
N GLY A 254 5.66 -1.20 -0.71
CA GLY A 254 5.34 -0.73 0.64
C GLY A 254 5.52 -1.81 1.70
N LEU A 255 5.12 -3.05 1.40
CA LEU A 255 5.32 -4.18 2.33
C LEU A 255 6.77 -4.64 2.42
N GLU A 256 7.53 -4.54 1.34
CA GLU A 256 8.98 -4.73 1.38
C GLU A 256 9.60 -3.74 2.38
N LEU A 257 9.27 -2.45 2.28
CA LEU A 257 9.70 -1.41 3.24
C LEU A 257 9.27 -1.74 4.68
N PHE A 258 8.03 -2.20 4.89
CA PHE A 258 7.56 -2.61 6.22
C PHE A 258 8.45 -3.70 6.82
N VAL A 259 8.85 -4.67 6.00
CA VAL A 259 9.67 -5.80 6.42
C VAL A 259 11.13 -5.39 6.63
N THR A 260 11.75 -4.74 5.65
CA THR A 260 13.20 -4.51 5.60
C THR A 260 13.63 -3.33 6.45
N GLU A 261 12.83 -2.26 6.51
CA GLU A 261 13.17 -1.04 7.24
C GLU A 261 12.51 -0.97 8.62
N LEU A 262 11.28 -1.48 8.76
CA LEU A 262 10.50 -1.32 10.00
C LEU A 262 10.40 -2.59 10.86
N GLY A 263 10.77 -3.75 10.31
CA GLY A 263 10.72 -5.06 10.96
C GLY A 263 9.32 -5.67 11.10
N LEU A 264 8.33 -5.16 10.35
CA LEU A 264 6.91 -5.48 10.47
C LEU A 264 6.51 -6.71 9.63
N LYS A 265 7.04 -7.88 9.98
CA LYS A 265 6.79 -9.14 9.24
C LYS A 265 5.36 -9.68 9.40
N GLY A 266 4.71 -9.40 10.53
CA GLY A 266 3.38 -9.94 10.86
C GLY A 266 2.32 -9.59 9.82
N VAL A 267 2.32 -8.35 9.33
CA VAL A 267 1.34 -7.84 8.34
C VAL A 267 1.29 -8.70 7.08
N VAL A 268 2.42 -9.23 6.62
CA VAL A 268 2.48 -10.12 5.45
C VAL A 268 1.71 -11.41 5.70
N GLY A 269 1.83 -11.99 6.89
CA GLY A 269 1.10 -13.19 7.29
C GLY A 269 -0.41 -12.97 7.37
N GLU A 270 -0.83 -11.85 7.95
CA GLU A 270 -2.24 -11.42 7.96
C GLU A 270 -2.80 -11.28 6.54
N ILE A 271 -2.09 -10.58 5.65
CA ILE A 271 -2.51 -10.40 4.25
C ILE A 271 -2.65 -11.75 3.53
N MET A 272 -1.67 -12.65 3.69
CA MET A 272 -1.75 -13.99 3.10
C MET A 272 -2.92 -14.78 3.67
N ARG A 273 -3.21 -14.68 4.97
CA ARG A 273 -4.38 -15.29 5.60
C ARG A 273 -5.69 -14.75 5.02
N GLU A 274 -5.81 -13.44 4.83
CA GLU A 274 -7.02 -12.85 4.26
C GLU A 274 -7.21 -13.26 2.79
N LEU A 275 -6.15 -13.34 2.00
CA LEU A 275 -6.19 -13.88 0.63
C LEU A 275 -6.60 -15.36 0.60
N GLY A 276 -6.03 -16.17 1.50
CA GLY A 276 -6.34 -17.60 1.60
C GLY A 276 -7.77 -17.92 2.05
N LYS A 277 -8.44 -16.97 2.72
CA LYS A 277 -9.84 -17.10 3.18
C LYS A 277 -10.88 -16.63 2.16
N MET A 278 -10.46 -16.03 1.05
CA MET A 278 -11.41 -15.51 0.06
C MET A 278 -12.28 -16.63 -0.52
N ASP A 279 -13.57 -16.36 -0.71
CA ASP A 279 -14.50 -17.32 -1.31
C ASP A 279 -14.10 -17.59 -2.77
N PRO A 280 -13.87 -18.87 -3.16
CA PRO A 280 -13.54 -19.23 -4.54
C PRO A 280 -14.53 -18.69 -5.58
N ARG A 281 -15.80 -18.53 -5.22
CA ARG A 281 -16.86 -17.99 -6.09
C ARG A 281 -16.68 -16.49 -6.34
N ASP A 282 -16.27 -15.74 -5.31
CA ASP A 282 -15.98 -14.32 -5.46
C ASP A 282 -14.74 -14.10 -6.32
N LEU A 283 -13.71 -14.94 -6.16
CA LEU A 283 -12.51 -14.95 -6.99
C LEU A 283 -12.78 -15.31 -8.46
N ALA A 284 -13.78 -16.15 -8.72
CA ALA A 284 -14.20 -16.48 -10.09
C ALA A 284 -15.04 -15.35 -10.72
N ARG A 285 -15.84 -14.65 -9.92
CA ARG A 285 -16.72 -13.56 -10.38
C ARG A 285 -15.95 -12.27 -10.67
N ASP A 286 -15.02 -11.86 -9.80
CA ASP A 286 -14.24 -10.63 -9.95
C ASP A 286 -12.85 -10.92 -10.54
N ASN A 287 -12.79 -11.09 -11.86
CA ASN A 287 -11.54 -11.41 -12.56
C ASN A 287 -10.54 -10.23 -12.54
N SER A 288 -11.00 -8.98 -12.45
CA SER A 288 -10.12 -7.81 -12.32
C SER A 288 -9.38 -7.80 -10.98
N GLY A 289 -10.12 -7.83 -9.87
CA GLY A 289 -9.54 -7.87 -8.53
C GLY A 289 -8.68 -9.11 -8.33
N THR A 290 -9.12 -10.26 -8.83
CA THR A 290 -8.34 -11.51 -8.74
C THR A 290 -7.01 -11.45 -9.49
N ARG A 291 -6.94 -10.78 -10.65
CA ARG A 291 -5.67 -10.56 -11.34
C ARG A 291 -4.76 -9.61 -10.55
N ALA A 292 -5.31 -8.58 -9.91
CA ALA A 292 -4.54 -7.68 -9.06
C ALA A 292 -3.96 -8.41 -7.84
N TYR A 293 -4.76 -9.25 -7.15
CA TYR A 293 -4.26 -10.11 -6.08
C TYR A 293 -3.14 -11.04 -6.55
N ALA A 294 -3.34 -11.72 -7.67
CA ALA A 294 -2.35 -12.62 -8.24
C ALA A 294 -1.04 -11.91 -8.59
N ALA A 295 -1.11 -10.74 -9.24
CA ALA A 295 0.06 -9.94 -9.59
C ALA A 295 0.81 -9.45 -8.34
N PHE A 296 0.07 -8.91 -7.37
CA PHE A 296 0.61 -8.47 -6.09
C PHE A 296 1.32 -9.59 -5.33
N MET A 297 0.72 -10.77 -5.21
CA MET A 297 1.34 -11.89 -4.49
C MET A 297 2.65 -12.34 -5.13
N VAL A 298 2.69 -12.42 -6.47
CA VAL A 298 3.91 -12.81 -7.19
C VAL A 298 5.01 -11.77 -6.99
N GLU A 299 4.69 -10.48 -7.12
CA GLU A 299 5.69 -9.42 -6.88
C GLU A 299 6.13 -9.35 -5.40
N LEU A 300 5.23 -9.64 -4.46
CA LEU A 300 5.58 -9.72 -3.05
C LEU A 300 6.54 -10.89 -2.79
N ALA A 301 6.31 -12.04 -3.43
CA ALA A 301 7.18 -13.21 -3.34
C ALA A 301 8.53 -12.95 -4.04
N GLU A 302 8.55 -12.14 -5.09
CA GLU A 302 9.78 -11.69 -5.72
C GLU A 302 10.62 -10.83 -4.74
N ARG A 303 9.98 -9.96 -3.95
CA ARG A 303 10.66 -9.01 -3.06
C ARG A 303 11.07 -9.57 -1.70
N ILE A 304 10.17 -10.30 -1.05
CA ILE A 304 10.34 -10.78 0.34
C ILE A 304 9.98 -12.27 0.52
N PRO A 305 10.57 -13.18 -0.29
CA PRO A 305 10.20 -14.59 -0.30
C PRO A 305 10.40 -15.29 1.05
N GLU A 306 11.42 -14.91 1.82
CA GLU A 306 11.70 -15.48 3.15
C GLU A 306 10.58 -15.21 4.16
N VAL A 307 9.86 -14.09 4.04
CA VAL A 307 8.75 -13.74 4.92
C VAL A 307 7.44 -14.42 4.48
N MET A 308 7.29 -14.68 3.19
CA MET A 308 6.12 -15.38 2.66
C MET A 308 6.16 -16.88 2.91
N LEU A 309 7.34 -17.51 2.82
CA LEU A 309 7.49 -18.98 2.93
C LEU A 309 6.80 -19.57 4.18
N PRO A 310 6.97 -19.05 5.41
CA PRO A 310 6.31 -19.60 6.61
C PRO A 310 4.78 -19.56 6.56
N ASN A 311 4.20 -18.69 5.73
CA ASN A 311 2.75 -18.50 5.61
C ASN A 311 2.17 -19.16 4.35
N ILE A 312 2.98 -19.83 3.51
CA ILE A 312 2.56 -20.29 2.18
C ILE A 312 1.41 -21.30 2.21
N SER A 313 1.29 -22.08 3.29
CA SER A 313 0.29 -23.13 3.43
C SER A 313 -1.14 -22.62 3.28
N VAL A 314 -1.42 -21.35 3.61
CA VAL A 314 -2.76 -20.76 3.48
C VAL A 314 -3.13 -20.44 2.02
N LEU A 315 -2.15 -20.34 1.12
CA LEU A 315 -2.37 -20.04 -0.29
C LEU A 315 -2.47 -21.31 -1.14
N ILE A 316 -1.88 -22.44 -0.71
CA ILE A 316 -1.89 -23.71 -1.46
C ILE A 316 -3.29 -24.18 -1.84
N PRO A 317 -4.32 -24.12 -0.96
CA PRO A 317 -5.68 -24.55 -1.34
C PRO A 317 -6.29 -23.76 -2.50
N LEU A 318 -5.81 -22.54 -2.77
CA LEU A 318 -6.29 -21.73 -3.89
C LEU A 318 -5.90 -22.32 -5.26
N LEU A 319 -4.93 -23.25 -5.30
CA LEU A 319 -4.61 -24.01 -6.51
C LEU A 319 -5.74 -24.93 -6.97
N ASP A 320 -6.62 -25.35 -6.06
CA ASP A 320 -7.77 -26.20 -6.39
C ASP A 320 -9.03 -25.36 -6.72
N GLY A 321 -8.93 -24.02 -6.65
CA GLY A 321 -10.03 -23.10 -6.88
C GLY A 321 -10.38 -22.88 -8.36
N GLU A 322 -11.57 -22.34 -8.64
CA GLU A 322 -12.08 -22.16 -10.01
C GLU A 322 -11.32 -21.09 -10.82
N SER A 323 -10.85 -20.04 -10.15
CA SER A 323 -10.21 -18.90 -10.81
C SER A 323 -8.80 -19.22 -11.31
N TYR A 324 -8.66 -19.36 -12.63
CA TYR A 324 -7.36 -19.62 -13.26
C TYR A 324 -6.33 -18.51 -12.99
N SER A 325 -6.78 -17.26 -12.79
CA SER A 325 -5.92 -16.12 -12.46
C SER A 325 -5.32 -16.28 -11.06
N MET A 326 -6.11 -16.75 -10.10
CA MET A 326 -5.61 -17.04 -8.75
C MET A 326 -4.63 -18.21 -8.74
N ARG A 327 -4.97 -19.32 -9.43
CA ARG A 327 -4.05 -20.45 -9.61
C ARG A 327 -2.71 -19.99 -10.20
N ASN A 328 -2.75 -19.14 -11.23
CA ASN A 328 -1.55 -18.54 -11.83
C ASN A 328 -0.73 -17.71 -10.84
N GLY A 329 -1.38 -16.96 -9.97
CA GLY A 329 -0.75 -16.18 -8.90
C GLY A 329 0.02 -17.09 -7.94
N VAL A 330 -0.65 -18.11 -7.40
CA VAL A 330 -0.03 -19.05 -6.46
C VAL A 330 1.13 -19.81 -7.10
N LEU A 331 0.98 -20.33 -8.33
CA LEU A 331 2.09 -20.97 -9.04
C LEU A 331 3.28 -20.04 -9.24
N GLY A 332 3.03 -18.75 -9.48
CA GLY A 332 4.09 -17.73 -9.54
C GLY A 332 4.79 -17.55 -8.20
N VAL A 333 4.04 -17.44 -7.10
CA VAL A 333 4.59 -17.35 -5.74
C VAL A 333 5.47 -18.55 -5.42
N LEU A 334 5.01 -19.77 -5.72
CA LEU A 334 5.81 -20.99 -5.53
C LEU A 334 7.11 -20.94 -6.33
N GLY A 335 7.05 -20.48 -7.58
CA GLY A 335 8.22 -20.29 -8.43
C GLY A 335 9.25 -19.32 -7.83
N GLU A 336 8.82 -18.15 -7.38
CA GLU A 336 9.71 -17.13 -6.77
C GLU A 336 10.38 -17.66 -5.50
N ILE A 337 9.61 -18.25 -4.58
CA ILE A 337 10.14 -18.82 -3.34
C ILE A 337 11.08 -19.99 -3.64
N LEU A 338 10.74 -20.83 -4.64
CA LEU A 338 11.58 -21.96 -5.02
C LEU A 338 12.95 -21.48 -5.49
N VAL A 339 12.98 -20.52 -6.40
CA VAL A 339 14.22 -19.98 -6.97
C VAL A 339 15.04 -19.22 -5.93
N LYS A 340 14.41 -18.39 -5.09
CA LYS A 340 15.13 -17.45 -4.21
C LYS A 340 15.47 -18.04 -2.84
N VAL A 341 14.70 -19.01 -2.37
CA VAL A 341 14.84 -19.57 -1.01
C VAL A 341 15.15 -21.06 -1.05
N LEU A 342 14.37 -21.85 -1.80
CA LEU A 342 14.44 -23.31 -1.76
C LEU A 342 15.41 -23.94 -2.78
N SER A 343 16.27 -23.14 -3.39
CA SER A 343 17.34 -23.58 -4.30
C SER A 343 18.74 -23.57 -3.66
N LYS A 344 18.86 -23.05 -2.42
CA LYS A 344 20.13 -22.91 -1.70
C LYS A 344 20.77 -24.28 -1.41
N GLU A 345 22.10 -24.34 -1.35
CA GLU A 345 22.82 -25.62 -1.17
C GLU A 345 22.68 -26.17 0.26
N ASP A 346 22.54 -25.29 1.24
CA ASP A 346 22.56 -25.56 2.68
C ASP A 346 21.17 -25.78 3.30
N LEU A 347 20.18 -26.19 2.51
CA LEU A 347 18.82 -26.45 2.99
C LEU A 347 18.78 -27.63 3.97
N ASP A 348 18.07 -27.41 5.08
CA ASP A 348 17.68 -28.46 6.02
C ASP A 348 16.68 -29.46 5.39
N ALA A 349 16.41 -30.56 6.11
CA ALA A 349 15.52 -31.61 5.63
C ALA A 349 14.07 -31.13 5.42
N ASN A 350 13.58 -30.20 6.24
CA ASN A 350 12.21 -29.69 6.16
C ASN A 350 12.04 -28.78 4.94
N LEU A 351 13.03 -27.92 4.67
CA LEU A 351 13.03 -27.06 3.49
C LEU A 351 13.21 -27.87 2.20
N LYS A 352 14.00 -28.95 2.22
CA LYS A 352 14.08 -29.90 1.09
C LYS A 352 12.73 -30.57 0.82
N ASN A 353 12.02 -31.02 1.87
CA ASN A 353 10.67 -31.56 1.72
C ASN A 353 9.70 -30.51 1.16
N THR A 354 9.75 -29.28 1.68
CA THR A 354 8.92 -28.17 1.19
C THR A 354 9.20 -27.86 -0.29
N ARG A 355 10.47 -27.84 -0.69
CA ARG A 355 10.87 -27.70 -2.10
C ARG A 355 10.25 -28.78 -2.96
N ASP A 356 10.37 -30.04 -2.54
CA ASP A 356 9.87 -31.17 -3.30
C ASP A 356 8.35 -31.12 -3.43
N GLN A 357 7.62 -30.71 -2.38
CA GLN A 357 6.17 -30.46 -2.46
C GLN A 357 5.81 -29.32 -3.44
N PHE A 358 6.60 -28.25 -3.51
CA PHE A 358 6.37 -27.18 -4.48
C PHE A 358 6.57 -27.69 -5.91
N LEU A 359 7.63 -28.47 -6.14
CA LEU A 359 7.90 -29.09 -7.43
C LEU A 359 6.75 -30.02 -7.84
N ASP A 360 6.25 -30.86 -6.93
CA ASP A 360 5.09 -31.73 -7.18
C ASP A 360 3.85 -30.92 -7.61
N LYS A 361 3.55 -29.81 -6.90
CA LYS A 361 2.44 -28.92 -7.29
C LYS A 361 2.64 -28.29 -8.66
N LEU A 362 3.87 -27.92 -9.02
CA LEU A 362 4.19 -27.42 -10.36
C LEU A 362 4.10 -28.52 -11.44
N GLU A 363 4.42 -29.77 -11.12
CA GLU A 363 4.27 -30.93 -12.02
C GLU A 363 2.78 -31.23 -12.29
N ASP A 364 1.95 -31.27 -11.24
CA ASP A 364 0.50 -31.48 -11.32
C ASP A 364 -0.16 -30.48 -12.29
N HIS A 365 0.18 -29.20 -12.15
CA HIS A 365 -0.44 -28.12 -12.93
C HIS A 365 0.01 -28.03 -14.39
N ILE A 366 0.97 -28.85 -14.84
CA ILE A 366 1.25 -29.05 -16.27
C ILE A 366 0.01 -29.63 -16.99
N HIS A 367 -0.87 -30.31 -16.25
CA HIS A 367 -2.09 -30.94 -16.72
C HIS A 367 -3.36 -30.16 -16.38
N ASP A 368 -3.24 -28.92 -15.90
CA ASP A 368 -4.41 -28.10 -15.53
C ASP A 368 -5.42 -27.98 -16.68
N VAL A 369 -6.71 -28.04 -16.36
CA VAL A 369 -7.80 -27.95 -17.34
C VAL A 369 -7.75 -26.67 -18.17
N HIS A 370 -7.19 -25.59 -17.63
CA HIS A 370 -7.13 -24.27 -18.22
C HIS A 370 -5.79 -24.03 -18.94
N ALA A 371 -5.84 -23.64 -20.21
CA ALA A 371 -4.64 -23.41 -21.03
C ALA A 371 -3.72 -22.30 -20.49
N PHE A 372 -4.27 -21.26 -19.85
CA PHE A 372 -3.47 -20.21 -19.22
C PHE A 372 -2.65 -20.72 -18.02
N VAL A 373 -3.18 -21.67 -17.25
CA VAL A 373 -2.44 -22.25 -16.12
C VAL A 373 -1.31 -23.14 -16.59
N ARG A 374 -1.60 -24.01 -17.57
CA ARG A 374 -0.56 -24.80 -18.24
C ARG A 374 0.53 -23.93 -18.88
N SER A 375 0.15 -22.79 -19.46
CA SER A 375 1.12 -21.83 -20.00
C SER A 375 1.94 -21.15 -18.91
N LYS A 376 1.32 -20.81 -17.77
CA LYS A 376 1.99 -20.16 -16.63
C LYS A 376 2.95 -21.11 -15.94
N VAL A 377 2.56 -22.36 -15.68
CA VAL A 377 3.44 -23.32 -15.00
C VAL A 377 4.67 -23.66 -15.84
N LEU A 378 4.55 -23.76 -17.17
CA LEU A 378 5.71 -23.95 -18.05
C LEU A 378 6.64 -22.73 -18.03
N GLN A 379 6.12 -21.51 -17.87
CA GLN A 379 6.95 -20.32 -17.65
C GLN A 379 7.68 -20.36 -16.31
N VAL A 380 7.00 -20.79 -15.25
CA VAL A 380 7.62 -20.96 -13.93
C VAL A 380 8.76 -21.98 -14.02
N TRP A 381 8.52 -23.15 -14.63
CA TRP A 381 9.57 -24.15 -14.87
C TRP A 381 10.73 -23.61 -15.72
N LEU A 382 10.44 -22.80 -16.74
CA LEU A 382 11.47 -22.16 -17.55
C LEU A 382 12.37 -21.25 -16.69
N THR A 383 11.79 -20.47 -15.79
CA THR A 383 12.55 -19.68 -14.81
C THR A 383 13.38 -20.59 -13.89
N VAL A 384 12.77 -21.62 -13.29
CA VAL A 384 13.45 -22.58 -12.39
C VAL A 384 14.67 -23.22 -13.08
N VAL A 385 14.54 -23.62 -14.35
CA VAL A 385 15.65 -24.20 -15.12
C VAL A 385 16.73 -23.16 -15.42
N ASN A 386 16.36 -21.97 -15.89
CA ASN A 386 17.32 -20.92 -16.25
C ASN A 386 18.11 -20.42 -15.03
N GLU A 387 17.47 -20.35 -13.88
CA GLU A 387 18.09 -19.98 -12.60
C GLU A 387 18.81 -21.16 -11.92
N LYS A 388 18.92 -22.31 -12.59
CA LYS A 388 19.60 -23.52 -12.11
C LYS A 388 19.06 -24.05 -10.77
N ALA A 389 17.78 -23.81 -10.51
CA ALA A 389 17.09 -24.20 -9.29
C ALA A 389 16.42 -25.60 -9.37
N LEU A 390 16.49 -26.27 -10.52
CA LEU A 390 15.94 -27.62 -10.72
C LEU A 390 16.87 -28.70 -10.14
N PRO A 391 16.43 -29.52 -9.17
CA PRO A 391 17.22 -30.65 -8.70
C PRO A 391 17.42 -31.71 -9.81
N LEU A 392 18.65 -32.21 -9.96
CA LEU A 392 19.00 -33.22 -10.98
C LEU A 392 18.06 -34.44 -11.01
N PRO A 393 17.62 -35.03 -9.88
CA PRO A 393 16.72 -36.19 -9.91
C PRO A 393 15.36 -35.91 -10.56
N ARG A 394 14.92 -34.64 -10.60
CA ARG A 394 13.63 -34.22 -11.16
C ARG A 394 13.69 -33.98 -12.66
N GLN A 395 14.88 -33.80 -13.23
CA GLN A 395 15.06 -33.36 -14.61
C GLN A 395 14.46 -34.33 -15.64
N HIS A 396 14.67 -35.64 -15.48
CA HIS A 396 14.13 -36.63 -16.40
C HIS A 396 12.60 -36.61 -16.42
N HIS A 397 11.98 -36.68 -15.24
CA HIS A 397 10.53 -36.70 -15.13
C HIS A 397 9.91 -35.43 -15.73
N LEU A 398 10.47 -34.26 -15.43
CA LEU A 398 10.00 -33.00 -16.01
C LEU A 398 10.08 -33.00 -17.54
N VAL A 399 11.16 -33.52 -18.14
CA VAL A 399 11.31 -33.61 -19.61
C VAL A 399 10.15 -34.42 -20.21
N ASP A 400 9.81 -35.57 -19.62
CA ASP A 400 8.71 -36.41 -20.10
C ASP A 400 7.38 -35.67 -20.09
N LEU A 401 7.09 -34.95 -18.99
CA LEU A 401 5.87 -34.14 -18.88
C LEU A 401 5.80 -33.03 -19.93
N VAL A 402 6.92 -32.34 -20.17
CA VAL A 402 6.98 -31.20 -21.10
C VAL A 402 6.91 -31.65 -22.56
N ILE A 403 7.50 -32.80 -22.92
CA ILE A 403 7.33 -33.40 -24.25
C ILE A 403 5.84 -33.66 -24.52
N GLY A 404 5.10 -34.14 -23.52
CA GLY A 404 3.65 -34.32 -23.59
C GLY A 404 2.85 -33.02 -23.81
N ARG A 405 3.47 -31.84 -23.71
CA ARG A 405 2.88 -30.52 -24.01
C ARG A 405 3.24 -29.97 -25.39
N LEU A 406 4.11 -30.63 -26.15
CA LEU A 406 4.39 -30.22 -27.53
C LEU A 406 3.19 -30.37 -28.46
N GLN A 407 2.25 -31.26 -28.13
CA GLN A 407 1.02 -31.50 -28.87
C GLN A 407 -0.21 -30.84 -28.20
N ASP A 408 0.02 -29.88 -27.30
CA ASP A 408 -1.09 -29.17 -26.64
C ASP A 408 -2.01 -28.50 -27.66
N ARG A 409 -3.31 -28.38 -27.36
CA ARG A 409 -4.25 -27.62 -28.20
C ARG A 409 -3.88 -26.14 -28.25
N SER A 410 -3.43 -25.56 -27.14
CA SER A 410 -3.05 -24.17 -27.05
C SER A 410 -1.68 -23.91 -27.68
N SER A 411 -1.62 -22.98 -28.63
CA SER A 411 -0.36 -22.54 -29.25
C SER A 411 0.61 -21.94 -28.23
N GLN A 412 0.09 -21.24 -27.21
CA GLN A 412 0.90 -20.65 -26.15
C GLN A 412 1.57 -21.72 -25.28
N VAL A 413 0.84 -22.80 -24.97
CA VAL A 413 1.40 -23.93 -24.20
C VAL A 413 2.50 -24.60 -25.03
N ARG A 414 2.25 -24.89 -26.31
CA ARG A 414 3.26 -25.46 -27.22
C ARG A 414 4.51 -24.58 -27.30
N LYS A 415 4.34 -23.26 -27.40
CA LYS A 415 5.45 -22.29 -27.42
C LYS A 415 6.32 -22.42 -26.16
N TYR A 416 5.72 -22.40 -24.98
CA TYR A 416 6.49 -22.51 -23.73
C TYR A 416 7.09 -23.90 -23.52
N ALA A 417 6.43 -24.96 -23.98
CA ALA A 417 7.00 -26.31 -23.95
C ALA A 417 8.30 -26.40 -24.79
N VAL A 418 8.30 -25.84 -26.00
CA VAL A 418 9.51 -25.75 -26.84
C VAL A 418 10.62 -24.94 -26.16
N GLN A 419 10.27 -23.81 -25.56
CA GLN A 419 11.25 -22.97 -24.84
C GLN A 419 11.86 -23.71 -23.64
N LEU A 420 11.05 -24.42 -22.86
CA LEU A 420 11.49 -25.18 -21.70
C LEU A 420 12.36 -26.38 -22.09
N ILE A 421 12.00 -27.15 -23.12
CA ILE A 421 12.87 -28.22 -23.64
C ILE A 421 14.20 -27.66 -24.11
N THR A 422 14.18 -26.51 -24.80
CA THR A 422 15.41 -25.84 -25.24
C THR A 422 16.30 -25.46 -24.05
N ALA A 423 15.73 -24.92 -22.98
CA ALA A 423 16.46 -24.58 -21.76
C ALA A 423 17.02 -25.81 -21.04
N LEU A 424 16.24 -26.89 -20.95
CA LEU A 424 16.64 -28.17 -20.36
C LEU A 424 17.80 -28.82 -21.12
N LEU A 425 17.77 -28.78 -22.46
CA LEU A 425 18.85 -29.29 -23.31
C LEU A 425 20.14 -28.48 -23.14
N ARG A 426 20.04 -27.14 -23.07
CA ARG A 426 21.19 -26.26 -22.81
C ARG A 426 21.80 -26.47 -21.42
N SER A 427 20.96 -26.80 -20.46
CA SER A 427 21.35 -27.04 -19.06
C SER A 427 21.63 -28.51 -18.78
N ASN A 428 21.75 -29.36 -19.81
CA ASN A 428 21.97 -30.79 -19.64
C ASN A 428 23.41 -31.05 -19.11
N PRO A 429 23.56 -31.56 -17.87
CA PRO A 429 24.88 -31.85 -17.30
C PRO A 429 25.63 -32.96 -18.06
N PHE A 430 24.92 -33.74 -18.90
CA PHE A 430 25.47 -34.82 -19.71
C PHE A 430 25.70 -34.42 -21.18
N ALA A 431 25.53 -33.15 -21.56
CA ALA A 431 25.63 -32.71 -22.96
C ALA A 431 26.93 -33.17 -23.66
N ALA A 432 28.06 -33.15 -22.96
CA ALA A 432 29.35 -33.61 -23.48
C ALA A 432 29.43 -35.13 -23.77
N LYS A 433 28.49 -35.92 -23.24
CA LYS A 433 28.41 -37.39 -23.37
C LYS A 433 27.33 -37.86 -24.34
N VAL A 434 26.52 -36.95 -24.89
CA VAL A 434 25.48 -37.32 -25.87
C VAL A 434 26.14 -37.58 -27.22
N SER A 435 26.37 -38.85 -27.56
CA SER A 435 26.79 -39.24 -28.91
C SER A 435 25.57 -39.39 -29.81
N ILE A 436 25.61 -38.80 -31.01
CA ILE A 436 24.53 -38.85 -32.01
C ILE A 436 24.27 -40.30 -32.48
N LEU A 437 25.22 -41.22 -32.25
CA LEU A 437 25.15 -42.63 -32.62
C LEU A 437 24.23 -43.49 -31.73
N GLY A 438 23.74 -42.96 -30.60
CA GLY A 438 22.85 -43.67 -29.68
C GLY A 438 21.35 -43.40 -29.87
N VAL A 439 20.97 -42.41 -30.67
CA VAL A 439 19.57 -42.06 -30.91
C VAL A 439 19.01 -43.01 -31.97
N LYS A 440 18.56 -44.19 -31.54
CA LYS A 440 17.70 -45.02 -32.39
C LYS A 440 16.37 -44.28 -32.57
N PRO A 441 15.88 -44.08 -33.81
CA PRO A 441 14.50 -43.64 -33.99
C PRO A 441 13.60 -44.64 -33.28
N GLY A 442 12.78 -44.14 -32.34
CA GLY A 442 11.75 -44.95 -31.69
C GLY A 442 10.77 -45.51 -32.72
N PRO A 443 10.07 -46.61 -32.37
CA PRO A 443 9.18 -47.33 -33.29
C PRO A 443 8.06 -46.46 -33.88
#